data_AF-A0A7Y2AGN5-F1
#
_entry.id   AF-A0A7Y2AGN5-F1
#
_cell.length_a   1.000
_cell.length_b   1.000
_cell.length_c   1.000
_cell.angle_alpha   90.00
_cell.angle_beta   90.00
_cell.angle_gamma   90.00
#
_symmetry.space_group_name_H-M   'P 1'
#
loop_
_entity.id
_entity.type
_entity.pdbx_description
1 polymer ?
#
loop_
_entity_poly.entity_id
_entity_poly.type
_entity_poly.pdbx_seq_one_letter_code
_entity_poly.pdbx_strand_id
1 'polypeptide(L)'
;MSLPRPLAIVAIASISAISFVFASPGNPARADELNFNRDVRPILSETCFHCHGPDGATREADLRLDQKESALSVITPGDVAASELVRRIQSADPDEKMPPADCGKTLSTKQREILVAWVKTGAPFQRHWAFTPPQRNIVVPPDSGNWSRSPIDRFVLRRARQVGMEPSPQADRETLLRRMTLDLTGLPPTPQETADFVADRSVNAVERVIDRLMNSHHYGEHMALPWLEASRYADTDGYQNDRYRHQHVWRDWVIEAYNANMPYDQFVIEQIAGDMLPDATLRQQIASGFGRNHRINSEDGSIPEE
;
A
#
# COMPACT_ATOMS: atom_id res chain seq x y z
N MET A 1 68.93 -62.65 0.25
CA MET A 1 67.89 -63.66 0.02
C MET A 1 67.03 -63.77 1.27
N SER A 2 65.85 -63.17 1.25
CA SER A 2 64.78 -63.39 2.22
C SER A 2 63.45 -63.13 1.53
N LEU A 3 62.61 -64.14 1.58
CA LEU A 3 61.31 -64.27 0.92
C LEU A 3 60.27 -63.28 1.49
N PRO A 4 59.21 -62.95 0.72
CA PRO A 4 58.21 -61.96 1.09
C PRO A 4 57.22 -62.49 2.13
N ARG A 5 56.76 -61.60 3.02
CA ARG A 5 55.64 -61.83 3.95
C ARG A 5 54.30 -61.45 3.29
N PRO A 6 53.19 -62.13 3.62
CA PRO A 6 51.93 -62.07 2.88
C PRO A 6 51.13 -60.79 3.14
N LEU A 7 50.38 -60.34 2.12
CA LEU A 7 49.37 -59.29 2.19
C LEU A 7 48.24 -59.69 3.14
N ALA A 8 47.98 -58.88 4.16
CA ALA A 8 46.72 -58.87 4.89
C ALA A 8 45.72 -57.96 4.16
N ILE A 9 44.64 -58.55 3.67
CA ILE A 9 43.49 -57.85 3.08
C ILE A 9 42.69 -57.24 4.24
N VAL A 10 42.75 -55.92 4.39
CA VAL A 10 41.87 -55.16 5.29
C VAL A 10 40.63 -54.77 4.49
N ALA A 11 39.49 -55.39 4.83
CA ALA A 11 38.19 -55.03 4.29
C ALA A 11 37.77 -53.65 4.84
N ILE A 12 37.70 -52.65 3.96
CA ILE A 12 37.15 -51.33 4.28
C ILE A 12 35.63 -51.43 4.12
N ALA A 13 34.92 -51.51 5.24
CA ALA A 13 33.47 -51.42 5.29
C ALA A 13 33.03 -49.99 4.95
N SER A 14 32.33 -49.83 3.83
CA SER A 14 31.73 -48.57 3.39
C SER A 14 30.55 -48.20 4.31
N ILE A 15 30.76 -47.27 5.24
CA ILE A 15 29.68 -46.70 6.05
C ILE A 15 28.93 -45.71 5.15
N SER A 16 27.79 -46.14 4.60
CA SER A 16 26.83 -45.24 3.96
C SER A 16 26.16 -44.41 5.06
N ALA A 17 26.55 -43.14 5.17
CA ALA A 17 25.88 -42.17 6.03
C ALA A 17 24.50 -41.85 5.46
N ILE A 18 23.47 -42.50 6.00
CA ILE A 18 22.07 -42.15 5.75
C ILE A 18 21.83 -40.77 6.38
N SER A 19 21.80 -39.74 5.52
CA SER A 19 21.41 -38.39 5.92
C SER A 19 19.91 -38.39 6.19
N PHE A 20 19.51 -38.51 7.46
CA PHE A 20 18.16 -38.21 7.88
C PHE A 20 17.92 -36.71 7.72
N VAL A 21 17.23 -36.33 6.65
CA VAL A 21 16.62 -35.01 6.53
C VAL A 21 15.55 -34.92 7.62
N PHE A 22 15.90 -34.34 8.76
CA PHE A 22 14.92 -33.88 9.72
C PHE A 22 14.16 -32.72 9.06
N ALA A 23 13.03 -33.04 8.43
CA ALA A 23 12.01 -32.07 8.13
C ALA A 23 11.59 -31.46 9.47
N SER A 24 12.04 -30.23 9.73
CA SER A 24 11.49 -29.46 10.85
C SER A 24 9.99 -29.37 10.62
N PRO A 25 9.14 -29.78 11.58
CA PRO A 25 7.72 -29.52 11.48
C PRO A 25 7.59 -28.01 11.34
N GLY A 26 7.10 -27.57 10.18
CA GLY A 26 6.77 -26.17 9.96
C GLY A 26 5.88 -25.75 11.10
N ASN A 27 6.43 -24.92 11.99
CA ASN A 27 5.64 -24.28 13.02
C ASN A 27 4.48 -23.62 12.27
N PRO A 28 3.21 -24.01 12.49
CA PRO A 28 2.12 -23.33 11.84
C PRO A 28 2.25 -21.88 12.30
N ALA A 29 2.71 -21.01 11.40
CA ALA A 29 2.60 -19.59 11.57
C ALA A 29 1.15 -19.41 12.02
N ARG A 30 0.96 -18.96 13.27
CA ARG A 30 -0.35 -18.67 13.85
C ARG A 30 -1.15 -18.05 12.72
N ALA A 31 -2.15 -18.78 12.22
CA ALA A 31 -2.92 -18.35 11.07
C ALA A 31 -3.31 -16.91 11.38
N ASP A 32 -2.77 -15.96 10.61
CA ASP A 32 -3.06 -14.55 10.86
C ASP A 32 -4.58 -14.46 10.89
N GLU A 33 -5.11 -14.02 12.03
CA GLU A 33 -6.55 -14.00 12.29
C GLU A 33 -7.24 -13.34 11.09
N LEU A 34 -8.26 -14.02 10.56
CA LEU A 34 -8.93 -13.59 9.34
C LEU A 34 -9.46 -12.17 9.54
N ASN A 35 -9.02 -11.25 8.68
CA ASN A 35 -9.32 -9.84 8.79
C ASN A 35 -10.27 -9.42 7.68
N PHE A 36 -11.43 -8.84 8.05
CA PHE A 36 -12.45 -8.47 7.06
C PHE A 36 -11.94 -7.50 5.99
N ASN A 37 -11.21 -6.45 6.37
CA ASN A 37 -10.75 -5.44 5.42
C ASN A 37 -9.62 -5.94 4.50
N ARG A 38 -8.73 -6.80 5.02
CA ARG A 38 -7.59 -7.35 4.27
C ARG A 38 -7.99 -8.54 3.40
N ASP A 39 -8.80 -9.45 3.94
CA ASP A 39 -9.00 -10.78 3.35
C ASP A 39 -10.38 -10.93 2.69
N VAL A 40 -11.45 -10.36 3.26
CA VAL A 40 -12.84 -10.62 2.83
C VAL A 40 -13.36 -9.55 1.89
N ARG A 41 -13.27 -8.29 2.30
CA ARG A 41 -13.81 -7.15 1.57
C ARG A 41 -13.26 -7.04 0.14
N PRO A 42 -11.96 -7.26 -0.13
CA PRO A 42 -11.46 -7.21 -1.51
C PRO A 42 -12.14 -8.24 -2.41
N ILE A 43 -12.41 -9.44 -1.89
CA ILE A 43 -13.12 -10.51 -2.61
C ILE A 43 -14.54 -10.06 -2.92
N LEU A 44 -15.28 -9.57 -1.92
CA LEU A 44 -16.66 -9.10 -2.11
C LEU A 44 -16.73 -7.90 -3.08
N SER A 45 -15.76 -6.98 -2.99
CA SER A 45 -15.68 -5.81 -3.86
C SER A 45 -15.41 -6.19 -5.31
N GLU A 46 -14.55 -7.17 -5.53
CA GLU A 46 -14.16 -7.60 -6.88
C GLU A 46 -15.22 -8.48 -7.54
N THR A 47 -15.91 -9.32 -6.76
CA THR A 47 -16.74 -10.41 -7.29
C THR A 47 -18.23 -10.30 -6.99
N CYS A 48 -18.65 -9.42 -6.07
CA CYS A 48 -20.05 -9.37 -5.61
C CYS A 48 -20.69 -7.97 -5.68
N PHE A 49 -19.95 -6.89 -5.37
CA PHE A 49 -20.53 -5.55 -5.22
C PHE A 49 -21.09 -4.92 -6.50
N HIS A 50 -20.77 -5.47 -7.68
CA HIS A 50 -21.40 -5.00 -8.91
C HIS A 50 -22.91 -5.25 -8.90
N CYS A 51 -23.35 -6.46 -8.54
CA CYS A 51 -24.77 -6.82 -8.47
C CYS A 51 -25.36 -6.72 -7.05
N HIS A 52 -24.53 -6.78 -6.01
CA HIS A 52 -24.96 -6.77 -4.60
C HIS A 52 -24.28 -5.68 -3.77
N GLY A 53 -24.12 -4.49 -4.35
CA GLY A 53 -23.42 -3.36 -3.73
C GLY A 53 -24.17 -2.02 -3.86
N PRO A 54 -23.46 -0.89 -3.73
CA PRO A 54 -24.07 0.42 -3.54
C PRO A 54 -24.80 0.98 -4.74
N ASP A 55 -24.48 0.54 -5.95
CA ASP A 55 -25.21 0.94 -7.15
C ASP A 55 -26.62 0.33 -7.11
N GLY A 56 -27.65 1.17 -7.29
CA GLY A 56 -29.04 0.73 -7.36
C GLY A 56 -29.45 0.28 -8.76
N ALA A 57 -28.75 0.73 -9.80
CA ALA A 57 -29.10 0.45 -11.20
C ALA A 57 -28.79 -1.00 -11.59
N THR A 58 -27.76 -1.59 -10.99
CA THR A 58 -27.31 -2.97 -11.25
C THR A 58 -27.70 -3.94 -10.14
N ARG A 59 -28.47 -3.49 -9.14
CA ARG A 59 -28.71 -4.27 -7.92
C ARG A 59 -29.69 -5.40 -8.14
N GLU A 60 -29.25 -6.60 -7.80
CA GLU A 60 -30.06 -7.80 -7.79
C GLU A 60 -30.52 -8.17 -6.38
N ALA A 61 -31.74 -8.69 -6.29
CA ALA A 61 -32.39 -9.16 -5.05
C ALA A 61 -32.45 -8.11 -3.91
N ASP A 62 -32.29 -6.82 -4.24
CA ASP A 62 -32.12 -5.72 -3.29
C ASP A 62 -31.07 -5.99 -2.18
N LEU A 63 -30.08 -6.83 -2.50
CA LEU A 63 -29.07 -7.29 -1.55
C LEU A 63 -27.86 -6.36 -1.55
N ARG A 64 -27.38 -6.00 -0.35
CA ARG A 64 -26.22 -5.14 -0.12
C ARG A 64 -25.18 -5.86 0.73
N LEU A 65 -24.26 -6.55 0.08
CA LEU A 65 -23.14 -7.24 0.76
C LEU A 65 -22.09 -6.26 1.30
N ASP A 66 -22.12 -4.99 0.89
CA ASP A 66 -21.29 -3.92 1.44
C ASP A 66 -21.82 -3.38 2.78
N GLN A 67 -23.06 -3.71 3.15
CA GLN A 67 -23.69 -3.33 4.41
C GLN A 67 -23.92 -4.56 5.28
N LYS A 68 -23.53 -4.49 6.55
CA LYS A 68 -23.65 -5.62 7.48
C LYS A 68 -25.10 -6.06 7.61
N GLU A 69 -26.01 -5.11 7.82
CA GLU A 69 -27.41 -5.37 8.13
C GLU A 69 -28.12 -6.10 6.99
N SER A 70 -27.84 -5.71 5.73
CA SER A 70 -28.38 -6.40 4.56
C SER A 70 -27.69 -7.74 4.30
N ALA A 71 -26.36 -7.83 4.45
CA ALA A 71 -25.65 -9.09 4.25
C ALA A 71 -26.11 -10.21 5.21
N LEU A 72 -26.54 -9.86 6.42
CA LEU A 72 -27.08 -10.81 7.39
C LEU A 72 -28.42 -11.44 6.98
N SER A 73 -29.09 -10.97 5.92
CA SER A 73 -30.26 -11.66 5.36
C SER A 73 -29.91 -12.97 4.64
N VAL A 74 -28.67 -13.10 4.17
CA VAL A 74 -28.15 -14.27 3.43
C VAL A 74 -26.96 -14.93 4.12
N ILE A 75 -26.53 -14.40 5.26
CA ILE A 75 -25.44 -14.91 6.09
C ILE A 75 -25.99 -15.17 7.48
N THR A 76 -25.92 -16.42 7.93
CA THR A 76 -26.19 -16.81 9.30
C THR A 76 -24.84 -16.91 10.04
N PRO A 77 -24.49 -15.94 10.91
CA PRO A 77 -23.18 -15.90 11.56
C PRO A 77 -22.87 -17.19 12.33
N GLY A 78 -21.73 -17.81 12.05
CA GLY A 78 -21.30 -19.06 12.70
C GLY A 78 -21.91 -20.33 12.11
N ASP A 79 -22.97 -20.22 11.30
CA ASP A 79 -23.62 -21.35 10.64
C ASP A 79 -23.39 -21.30 9.13
N VAL A 80 -22.38 -22.06 8.70
CA VAL A 80 -21.99 -22.18 7.30
C VAL A 80 -23.08 -22.86 6.48
N ALA A 81 -23.79 -23.86 7.04
CA ALA A 81 -24.78 -24.64 6.31
C ALA A 81 -26.09 -23.86 6.11
N ALA A 82 -26.47 -23.03 7.09
CA ALA A 82 -27.63 -22.16 7.01
C ALA A 82 -27.37 -20.83 6.27
N SER A 83 -26.15 -20.59 5.76
CA SER A 83 -25.79 -19.35 5.05
C SER A 83 -25.98 -19.51 3.54
N GLU A 84 -26.97 -18.82 2.98
CA GLU A 84 -27.26 -18.82 1.54
C GLU A 84 -26.07 -18.33 0.71
N LEU A 85 -25.31 -17.34 1.21
CA LEU A 85 -24.05 -16.90 0.59
C LEU A 85 -23.12 -18.09 0.35
N VAL A 86 -22.91 -18.94 1.37
CA VAL A 86 -22.00 -20.09 1.28
C VAL A 86 -22.54 -21.12 0.29
N ARG A 87 -23.84 -21.41 0.35
CA ARG A 87 -24.50 -22.33 -0.57
C ARG A 87 -24.26 -21.93 -2.03
N ARG A 88 -24.45 -20.65 -2.37
CA ARG A 88 -24.29 -20.15 -3.74
C ARG A 88 -22.85 -20.11 -4.21
N ILE A 89 -21.90 -19.72 -3.38
CA ILE A 89 -20.47 -19.75 -3.78
C ILE A 89 -19.91 -21.17 -3.87
N GLN A 90 -20.61 -22.18 -3.34
CA GLN A 90 -20.24 -23.60 -3.45
C GLN A 90 -21.06 -24.37 -4.50
N SER A 91 -22.19 -23.82 -4.96
CA SER A 91 -23.05 -24.49 -5.93
C SER A 91 -22.33 -24.72 -7.26
N ALA A 92 -22.61 -25.88 -7.85
CA ALA A 92 -22.21 -26.23 -9.22
C ALA A 92 -23.33 -25.95 -10.23
N ASP A 93 -24.54 -25.67 -9.76
CA ASP A 93 -25.69 -25.36 -10.60
C ASP A 93 -25.48 -23.98 -11.27
N PRO A 94 -25.47 -23.89 -12.62
CA PRO A 94 -25.33 -22.62 -13.33
C PRO A 94 -26.35 -21.55 -12.94
N ASP A 95 -27.55 -21.94 -12.52
CA ASP A 95 -28.64 -21.01 -12.19
C ASP A 95 -28.58 -20.51 -10.75
N GLU A 96 -27.83 -21.20 -9.88
CA GLU A 96 -27.69 -20.83 -8.47
C GLU A 96 -26.30 -20.33 -8.08
N LYS A 97 -25.26 -20.73 -8.83
CA LYS A 97 -23.88 -20.43 -8.47
C LYS A 97 -23.63 -18.93 -8.50
N MET A 98 -22.85 -18.47 -7.54
CA MET A 98 -22.38 -17.09 -7.48
C MET A 98 -20.84 -17.05 -7.48
N PRO A 99 -20.21 -16.15 -8.26
CA PRO A 99 -20.83 -15.25 -9.24
C PRO A 99 -21.43 -16.00 -10.46
N PRO A 100 -22.44 -15.42 -11.14
CA PRO A 100 -23.05 -16.00 -12.33
C PRO A 100 -22.02 -16.20 -13.46
N ALA A 101 -22.24 -17.17 -14.35
CA ALA A 101 -21.27 -17.50 -15.38
C ALA A 101 -21.04 -16.38 -16.42
N ASP A 102 -22.09 -15.61 -16.68
CA ASP A 102 -22.17 -14.52 -17.65
C ASP A 102 -21.56 -13.20 -17.15
N CYS A 103 -21.39 -13.02 -15.83
CA CYS A 103 -20.76 -11.81 -15.26
C CYS A 103 -19.23 -11.76 -15.45
N GLY A 104 -18.61 -12.85 -15.93
CA GLY A 104 -17.17 -12.91 -16.22
C GLY A 104 -16.25 -12.91 -14.99
N LYS A 105 -16.80 -13.03 -13.78
CA LYS A 105 -16.04 -13.15 -12.52
C LYS A 105 -16.07 -14.57 -12.00
N THR A 106 -14.96 -15.02 -11.42
CA THR A 106 -14.88 -16.35 -10.80
C THR A 106 -14.18 -16.27 -9.45
N LEU A 107 -14.71 -16.99 -8.47
CA LEU A 107 -14.07 -17.17 -7.18
C LEU A 107 -13.09 -18.34 -7.26
N SER A 108 -11.81 -18.05 -6.99
CA SER A 108 -10.80 -19.08 -6.75
C SER A 108 -11.14 -19.92 -5.53
N THR A 109 -10.60 -21.14 -5.46
CA THR A 109 -10.75 -22.02 -4.29
C THR A 109 -10.36 -21.30 -3.00
N LYS A 110 -9.26 -20.54 -3.03
CA LYS A 110 -8.78 -19.81 -1.85
C LYS A 110 -9.73 -18.71 -1.39
N GLN A 111 -10.33 -17.98 -2.33
CA GLN A 111 -11.32 -16.95 -2.00
C GLN A 111 -12.57 -17.56 -1.39
N ARG A 112 -13.07 -18.69 -1.93
CA ARG A 112 -14.20 -19.42 -1.35
C ARG A 112 -13.91 -19.88 0.09
N GLU A 113 -12.73 -20.44 0.33
CA GLU A 113 -12.29 -20.84 1.67
C GLU A 113 -12.27 -19.67 2.65
N ILE A 114 -11.79 -18.50 2.21
CA ILE A 114 -11.77 -17.28 3.04
C ILE A 114 -13.19 -16.84 3.40
N LEU A 115 -14.12 -16.80 2.43
CA LEU A 115 -15.51 -16.43 2.68
C LEU A 115 -16.22 -17.41 3.62
N VAL A 116 -15.99 -18.72 3.45
CA VAL A 116 -16.53 -19.76 4.34
C VAL A 116 -15.95 -19.63 5.75
N ALA A 117 -14.64 -19.44 5.88
CA ALA A 117 -13.99 -19.25 7.16
C ALA A 117 -14.50 -17.99 7.87
N TRP A 118 -14.72 -16.91 7.12
CA TRP A 118 -15.31 -15.67 7.63
C TRP A 118 -16.73 -15.87 8.19
N VAL A 119 -17.61 -16.55 7.45
CA VAL A 119 -18.95 -16.88 7.94
C VAL A 119 -18.88 -17.75 9.19
N LYS A 120 -18.00 -18.76 9.19
CA LYS A 120 -17.78 -19.67 10.32
C LYS A 120 -17.31 -18.95 11.59
N THR A 121 -16.53 -17.87 11.48
CA THR A 121 -16.08 -17.07 12.63
C THR A 121 -17.10 -16.00 13.07
N GLY A 122 -18.34 -16.07 12.59
CA GLY A 122 -19.41 -15.15 12.96
C GLY A 122 -19.53 -13.93 12.05
N ALA A 123 -18.94 -13.99 10.85
CA ALA A 123 -18.99 -12.93 9.84
C ALA A 123 -18.71 -11.52 10.40
N PRO A 124 -17.60 -11.29 11.14
CA PRO A 124 -17.33 -9.97 11.69
C PRO A 124 -17.08 -8.97 10.56
N PHE A 125 -17.93 -7.94 10.48
CA PHE A 125 -17.71 -6.78 9.62
C PHE A 125 -16.81 -5.77 10.32
N GLN A 126 -15.95 -5.11 9.55
CA GLN A 126 -15.13 -4.00 10.01
C GLN A 126 -15.47 -2.76 9.20
N ARG A 127 -15.33 -1.56 9.80
CA ARG A 127 -15.38 -0.30 9.05
C ARG A 127 -14.20 -0.22 8.09
N HIS A 128 -14.33 0.49 6.97
CA HIS A 128 -13.19 0.68 6.04
C HIS A 128 -11.99 1.26 6.80
N TRP A 129 -10.79 0.78 6.52
CA TRP A 129 -9.57 1.15 7.24
C TRP A 129 -9.34 2.68 7.24
N ALA A 130 -9.65 3.35 6.13
CA ALA A 130 -9.54 4.81 5.98
C ALA A 130 -10.42 5.62 6.97
N PHE A 131 -11.47 5.02 7.53
CA PHE A 131 -12.35 5.66 8.50
C PHE A 131 -12.18 5.12 9.93
N THR A 132 -11.13 4.36 10.16
CA THR A 132 -10.78 3.83 11.49
C THR A 132 -9.53 4.55 11.96
N PRO A 133 -9.57 5.31 13.07
CA PRO A 133 -8.40 5.99 13.58
C PRO A 133 -7.24 5.02 13.85
N PRO A 134 -5.99 5.36 13.49
CA PRO A 134 -4.85 4.53 13.78
C PRO A 134 -4.64 4.41 15.30
N GLN A 135 -4.31 3.21 15.76
CA GLN A 135 -4.01 2.95 17.16
C GLN A 135 -2.54 3.24 17.46
N ARG A 136 -2.26 3.95 18.56
CA ARG A 136 -0.89 4.26 18.98
C ARG A 136 -0.16 3.05 19.60
N ASN A 137 -0.91 2.13 20.21
CA ASN A 137 -0.35 0.97 20.92
C ASN A 137 -0.17 -0.22 19.97
N ILE A 138 0.83 -0.14 19.09
CA ILE A 138 1.14 -1.22 18.16
C ILE A 138 2.19 -2.15 18.79
N VAL A 139 1.87 -3.45 18.85
CA VAL A 139 2.82 -4.48 19.29
C VAL A 139 3.90 -4.63 18.21
N VAL A 140 5.09 -4.12 18.49
CA VAL A 140 6.24 -4.23 17.61
C VAL A 140 6.75 -5.68 17.63
N PRO A 141 6.97 -6.32 16.46
CA PRO A 141 7.57 -7.64 16.40
C PRO A 141 8.91 -7.70 17.15
N PRO A 142 9.27 -8.84 17.74
CA PRO A 142 10.56 -8.99 18.38
C PRO A 142 11.68 -8.79 17.36
N ASP A 143 12.78 -8.20 17.84
CA ASP A 143 13.97 -8.11 17.02
C ASP A 143 14.54 -9.51 16.78
N SER A 144 14.95 -9.78 15.55
CA SER A 144 15.37 -11.11 15.13
C SER A 144 16.61 -11.03 14.22
N GLY A 145 17.54 -10.16 14.61
CA GLY A 145 18.85 -10.00 14.00
C GLY A 145 19.44 -8.62 14.30
N ASN A 146 20.56 -8.30 13.65
CA ASN A 146 21.22 -6.99 13.77
C ASN A 146 20.87 -6.04 12.61
N TRP A 147 19.83 -6.36 11.81
CA TRP A 147 19.47 -5.58 10.63
C TRP A 147 18.54 -4.41 10.95
N SER A 148 17.62 -4.58 11.89
CA SER A 148 16.64 -3.57 12.25
C SER A 148 17.28 -2.41 13.02
N ARG A 149 17.09 -1.17 12.54
CA ARG A 149 17.53 0.08 13.17
C ARG A 149 16.36 0.80 13.85
N SER A 150 15.14 0.57 13.38
CA SER A 150 13.90 1.15 13.90
C SER A 150 12.83 0.09 14.18
N PRO A 151 11.80 0.41 14.97
CA PRO A 151 10.63 -0.46 15.12
C PRO A 151 9.94 -0.81 13.79
N ILE A 152 9.96 0.09 12.80
CA ILE A 152 9.36 -0.12 11.47
C ILE A 152 10.07 -1.26 10.75
N ASP A 153 11.40 -1.31 10.82
CA ASP A 153 12.22 -2.32 10.16
C ASP A 153 11.84 -3.74 10.63
N ARG A 154 11.40 -3.89 11.88
CA ARG A 154 10.98 -5.19 12.43
C ARG A 154 9.67 -5.68 11.80
N PHE A 155 8.76 -4.77 11.44
CA PHE A 155 7.56 -5.13 10.67
C PHE A 155 7.91 -5.55 9.25
N VAL A 156 8.82 -4.83 8.60
CA VAL A 156 9.30 -5.13 7.24
C VAL A 156 10.03 -6.47 7.22
N LEU A 157 10.97 -6.69 8.15
CA LEU A 157 11.75 -7.92 8.25
C LEU A 157 10.87 -9.14 8.52
N ARG A 158 9.88 -9.01 9.43
CA ARG A 158 8.89 -10.06 9.68
C ARG A 158 8.18 -10.45 8.37
N ARG A 159 7.71 -9.46 7.59
CA ARG A 159 6.99 -9.73 6.35
C ARG A 159 7.91 -10.34 5.28
N ALA A 160 9.12 -9.81 5.12
CA ALA A 160 10.11 -10.33 4.18
C ALA A 160 10.38 -11.81 4.41
N ARG A 161 10.63 -12.21 5.66
CA ARG A 161 10.86 -13.62 6.03
C ARG A 161 9.66 -14.52 5.80
N GLN A 162 8.44 -14.04 6.08
CA GLN A 162 7.22 -14.80 5.77
C GLN A 162 7.08 -15.13 4.28
N VAL A 163 7.63 -14.31 3.39
CA VAL A 163 7.62 -14.53 1.95
C VAL A 163 8.95 -15.08 1.41
N GLY A 164 9.85 -15.56 2.30
CA GLY A 164 11.13 -16.15 1.91
C GLY A 164 12.15 -15.16 1.37
N MET A 165 12.02 -13.87 1.67
CA MET A 165 12.96 -12.82 1.29
C MET A 165 13.86 -12.43 2.46
N GLU A 166 15.13 -12.16 2.15
CA GLU A 166 16.10 -11.61 3.10
C GLU A 166 16.50 -10.18 2.69
N PRO A 167 16.89 -9.32 3.63
CA PRO A 167 17.32 -7.97 3.31
C PRO A 167 18.54 -7.94 2.40
N SER A 168 18.55 -6.98 1.47
CA SER A 168 19.72 -6.74 0.63
C SER A 168 20.88 -6.15 1.44
N PRO A 169 22.14 -6.39 1.02
CA PRO A 169 23.28 -5.71 1.60
C PRO A 169 23.15 -4.19 1.43
N GLN A 170 23.75 -3.44 2.37
CA GLN A 170 23.81 -1.99 2.27
C GLN A 170 24.57 -1.59 1.00
N ALA A 171 24.03 -0.60 0.27
CA ALA A 171 24.69 -0.05 -0.90
C ALA A 171 26.02 0.63 -0.52
N ASP A 172 26.95 0.68 -1.48
CA ASP A 172 28.15 1.52 -1.38
C ASP A 172 27.77 3.00 -1.20
N ARG A 173 28.73 3.82 -0.72
CA ARG A 173 28.43 5.19 -0.30
C ARG A 173 28.02 6.07 -1.48
N GLU A 174 28.65 5.87 -2.63
CA GLU A 174 28.36 6.56 -3.87
C GLU A 174 26.93 6.27 -4.34
N THR A 175 26.56 4.99 -4.39
CA THR A 175 25.20 4.56 -4.72
C THR A 175 24.18 5.07 -3.72
N LEU A 176 24.49 5.02 -2.42
CA LEU A 176 23.60 5.49 -1.37
C LEU A 176 23.34 7.00 -1.48
N LEU A 177 24.38 7.82 -1.66
CA LEU A 177 24.23 9.26 -1.87
C LEU A 177 23.40 9.57 -3.12
N ARG A 178 23.69 8.87 -4.23
CA ARG A 178 22.96 9.07 -5.49
C ARG A 178 21.47 8.78 -5.33
N ARG A 179 21.11 7.70 -4.63
CA ARG A 179 19.71 7.37 -4.34
C ARG A 179 19.05 8.45 -3.47
N MET A 180 19.67 8.81 -2.34
CA MET A 180 19.11 9.85 -1.45
C MET A 180 18.90 11.20 -2.16
N THR A 181 19.85 11.63 -2.99
CA THR A 181 19.76 12.92 -3.70
C THR A 181 18.66 12.88 -4.77
N LEU A 182 18.58 11.79 -5.56
CA LEU A 182 17.52 11.66 -6.56
C LEU A 182 16.13 11.52 -5.93
N ASP A 183 16.01 10.76 -4.84
CA ASP A 183 14.73 10.51 -4.17
C ASP A 183 14.21 11.75 -3.43
N LEU A 184 15.10 12.60 -2.89
CA LEU A 184 14.70 13.77 -2.11
C LEU A 184 14.63 15.06 -2.94
N THR A 185 15.45 15.20 -3.98
CA THR A 185 15.52 16.46 -4.74
C THR A 185 15.41 16.26 -6.25
N GLY A 186 15.31 15.03 -6.77
CA GLY A 186 15.25 14.76 -8.20
C GLY A 186 16.55 15.07 -8.97
N LEU A 187 17.64 15.41 -8.27
CA LEU A 187 18.90 15.85 -8.87
C LEU A 187 20.04 14.88 -8.52
N PRO A 188 21.04 14.70 -9.39
CA PRO A 188 22.23 13.93 -9.04
C PRO A 188 23.13 14.73 -8.07
N PRO A 189 23.90 14.05 -7.20
CA PRO A 189 24.87 14.73 -6.36
C PRO A 189 26.02 15.29 -7.21
N THR A 190 26.62 16.40 -6.76
CA THR A 190 27.85 16.94 -7.36
C THR A 190 29.06 16.04 -7.05
N PRO A 191 30.14 16.15 -7.82
CA PRO A 191 31.39 15.45 -7.52
C PRO A 191 31.93 15.77 -6.12
N GLN A 192 31.80 17.03 -5.67
CA GLN A 192 32.28 17.45 -4.36
C GLN A 192 31.45 16.83 -3.24
N GLU A 193 30.12 16.89 -3.32
CA GLU A 193 29.24 16.26 -2.32
C GLU A 193 29.48 14.74 -2.22
N THR A 194 29.79 14.11 -3.35
CA THR A 194 30.15 12.68 -3.39
C THR A 194 31.46 12.44 -2.67
N ALA A 195 32.52 13.20 -2.98
CA ALA A 195 33.79 13.07 -2.30
C ALA A 195 33.67 13.31 -0.78
N ASP A 196 32.94 14.34 -0.38
CA ASP A 196 32.70 14.69 1.02
C ASP A 196 31.95 13.57 1.76
N PHE A 197 30.87 13.06 1.16
CA PHE A 197 30.11 11.97 1.77
C PHE A 197 30.91 10.67 1.82
N VAL A 198 31.67 10.32 0.80
CA VAL A 198 32.51 9.10 0.81
C VAL A 198 33.58 9.19 1.90
N ALA A 199 34.14 10.39 2.14
CA ALA A 199 35.12 10.64 3.18
C ALA A 199 34.53 10.71 4.60
N ASP A 200 33.26 11.10 4.75
CA ASP A 200 32.62 11.24 6.06
C ASP A 200 32.36 9.88 6.75
N ARG A 201 33.18 9.54 7.75
CA ARG A 201 33.05 8.31 8.56
C ARG A 201 32.27 8.51 9.86
N SER A 202 31.64 9.66 10.06
CA SER A 202 30.81 9.90 11.23
C SER A 202 29.62 8.94 11.28
N VAL A 203 29.17 8.64 12.50
CA VAL A 203 28.03 7.74 12.74
C VAL A 203 26.71 8.31 12.22
N ASN A 204 26.65 9.63 12.01
CA ASN A 204 25.48 10.38 11.55
C ASN A 204 25.63 10.95 10.14
N ALA A 205 26.57 10.43 9.33
CA ALA A 205 26.84 10.95 7.99
C ALA A 205 25.60 10.93 7.07
N VAL A 206 24.76 9.89 7.21
CA VAL A 206 23.53 9.73 6.40
C VAL A 206 22.49 10.77 6.80
N GLU A 207 22.24 10.92 8.10
CA GLU A 207 21.28 11.86 8.67
C GLU A 207 21.64 13.30 8.28
N ARG A 208 22.93 13.67 8.35
CA ARG A 208 23.40 14.99 7.91
C ARG A 208 23.14 15.26 6.43
N VAL A 209 23.27 14.24 5.58
CA VAL A 209 22.92 14.38 4.15
C VAL A 209 21.43 14.53 3.97
N ILE A 210 20.61 13.72 4.64
CA ILE A 210 19.14 13.84 4.58
C ILE A 210 18.69 15.23 5.03
N ASP A 211 19.17 15.71 6.18
CA ASP A 211 18.83 17.04 6.70
C ASP A 211 19.24 18.14 5.71
N ARG A 212 20.42 18.04 5.11
CA ARG A 212 20.89 18.99 4.09
C ARG A 212 20.00 18.99 2.85
N LEU A 213 19.58 17.80 2.38
CA LEU A 213 18.72 17.66 1.21
C LEU A 213 17.31 18.18 1.48
N MET A 214 16.71 17.83 2.63
CA MET A 214 15.37 18.30 3.02
C MET A 214 15.31 19.81 3.26
N ASN A 215 16.42 20.43 3.67
CA ASN A 215 16.52 21.90 3.81
C ASN A 215 16.86 22.63 2.50
N SER A 216 17.02 21.92 1.38
CA SER A 216 17.22 22.52 0.06
C SER A 216 15.89 22.93 -0.56
N HIS A 217 15.85 24.05 -1.29
CA HIS A 217 14.65 24.45 -2.05
C HIS A 217 14.17 23.39 -3.05
N HIS A 218 15.11 22.60 -3.61
CA HIS A 218 14.81 21.51 -4.54
C HIS A 218 14.00 20.37 -3.90
N TYR A 219 13.98 20.26 -2.57
CA TYR A 219 13.18 19.26 -1.87
C TYR A 219 11.69 19.48 -2.17
N GLY A 220 11.17 20.68 -1.89
CA GLY A 220 9.78 21.01 -2.16
C GLY A 220 9.42 20.94 -3.65
N GLU A 221 10.34 21.34 -4.54
CA GLU A 221 10.14 21.23 -6.00
C GLU A 221 9.94 19.78 -6.44
N HIS A 222 10.75 18.85 -5.92
CA HIS A 222 10.65 17.43 -6.25
C HIS A 222 9.43 16.78 -5.59
N MET A 223 9.24 17.01 -4.29
CA MET A 223 8.19 16.38 -3.49
C MET A 223 6.78 16.86 -3.86
N ALA A 224 6.64 18.06 -4.42
CA ALA A 224 5.36 18.56 -4.88
C ALA A 224 4.84 17.83 -6.13
N LEU A 225 5.70 17.26 -6.98
CA LEU A 225 5.30 16.70 -8.27
C LEU A 225 4.18 15.65 -8.19
N PRO A 226 4.25 14.61 -7.34
CA PRO A 226 3.17 13.63 -7.23
C PRO A 226 1.86 14.26 -6.74
N TRP A 227 1.93 15.29 -5.89
CA TRP A 227 0.75 16.01 -5.42
C TRP A 227 0.11 16.85 -6.54
N LEU A 228 0.92 17.56 -7.32
CA LEU A 228 0.46 18.34 -8.47
C LEU A 228 -0.22 17.44 -9.51
N GLU A 229 0.36 16.27 -9.78
CA GLU A 229 -0.23 15.25 -10.67
C GLU A 229 -1.57 14.74 -10.14
N ALA A 230 -1.60 14.27 -8.89
CA ALA A 230 -2.81 13.79 -8.24
C ALA A 230 -3.92 14.86 -8.20
N SER A 231 -3.52 16.13 -8.07
CA SER A 231 -4.40 17.29 -8.04
C SER A 231 -4.83 17.77 -9.42
N ARG A 232 -4.32 17.18 -10.52
CA ARG A 232 -4.60 17.60 -11.91
C ARG A 232 -4.15 19.03 -12.22
N TYR A 233 -3.01 19.45 -11.67
CA TYR A 233 -2.41 20.73 -12.00
C TYR A 233 -2.20 20.88 -13.52
N ALA A 234 -2.58 22.04 -14.05
CA ALA A 234 -2.28 22.45 -15.41
C ALA A 234 -2.13 23.97 -15.48
N ASP A 235 -1.24 24.44 -16.36
CA ASP A 235 -1.09 25.87 -16.67
C ASP A 235 -2.20 26.39 -17.61
N THR A 236 -3.10 25.52 -18.07
CA THR A 236 -4.16 25.84 -19.02
C THR A 236 -5.52 25.22 -18.63
N ASP A 237 -6.56 25.53 -19.39
CA ASP A 237 -7.92 25.06 -19.14
C ASP A 237 -8.13 23.55 -19.31
N GLY A 238 -7.27 22.91 -20.10
CA GLY A 238 -7.28 21.47 -20.36
C GLY A 238 -8.56 20.98 -21.04
N TYR A 239 -9.29 21.88 -21.72
CA TYR A 239 -10.57 21.61 -22.36
C TYR A 239 -10.79 22.47 -23.62
N GLN A 240 -12.04 22.56 -24.10
CA GLN A 240 -12.43 23.12 -25.42
C GLN A 240 -11.71 24.42 -25.81
N ASN A 241 -11.79 25.46 -24.98
CA ASN A 241 -11.01 26.69 -25.15
C ASN A 241 -9.84 26.67 -24.17
N ASP A 242 -8.71 26.13 -24.60
CA ASP A 242 -7.54 25.91 -23.74
C ASP A 242 -6.77 27.21 -23.43
N ARG A 243 -7.29 28.05 -22.52
CA ARG A 243 -6.65 29.32 -22.14
C ARG A 243 -5.66 29.12 -21.00
N TYR A 244 -4.67 30.01 -20.91
CA TYR A 244 -3.74 30.03 -19.79
C TYR A 244 -4.43 30.40 -18.47
N ARG A 245 -3.95 29.78 -17.39
CA ARG A 245 -4.36 30.04 -16.01
C ARG A 245 -3.18 30.57 -15.20
N HIS A 246 -3.50 31.28 -14.12
CA HIS A 246 -2.50 31.67 -13.11
C HIS A 246 -2.34 30.62 -12.01
N GLN A 247 -2.54 29.34 -12.33
CA GLN A 247 -2.53 28.26 -11.34
C GLN A 247 -1.14 28.00 -10.75
N HIS A 248 -0.08 28.45 -11.42
CA HIS A 248 1.29 28.40 -10.92
C HIS A 248 1.45 29.03 -9.52
N VAL A 249 0.62 30.02 -9.15
CA VAL A 249 0.66 30.62 -7.81
C VAL A 249 0.27 29.60 -6.72
N TRP A 250 -0.69 28.72 -7.02
CA TRP A 250 -1.05 27.61 -6.13
C TRP A 250 0.04 26.53 -6.12
N ARG A 251 0.66 26.22 -7.28
CA ARG A 251 1.82 25.30 -7.34
C ARG A 251 2.95 25.79 -6.45
N ASP A 252 3.29 27.06 -6.52
CA ASP A 252 4.36 27.66 -5.73
C ASP A 252 4.02 27.59 -4.24
N TRP A 253 2.74 27.79 -3.86
CA TRP A 253 2.28 27.55 -2.49
C TRP A 253 2.49 26.09 -2.03
N VAL A 254 2.21 25.10 -2.88
CA VAL A 254 2.45 23.67 -2.56
C VAL A 254 3.93 23.41 -2.31
N ILE A 255 4.81 23.92 -3.18
CA ILE A 255 6.27 23.79 -3.04
C ILE A 255 6.74 24.40 -1.70
N GLU A 256 6.24 25.60 -1.37
CA GLU A 256 6.54 26.26 -0.11
C GLU A 256 6.01 25.48 1.10
N ALA A 257 4.83 24.86 1.01
CA ALA A 257 4.27 24.05 2.08
C ALA A 257 5.13 22.81 2.38
N TYR A 258 5.66 22.13 1.35
CA TYR A 258 6.62 21.04 1.52
C TYR A 258 7.94 21.52 2.15
N ASN A 259 8.51 22.62 1.65
CA ASN A 259 9.75 23.19 2.18
C ASN A 259 9.62 23.67 3.63
N ALA A 260 8.43 24.14 4.03
CA ALA A 260 8.13 24.54 5.41
C ALA A 260 7.82 23.35 6.34
N ASN A 261 7.82 22.11 5.81
CA ASN A 261 7.38 20.91 6.53
C ASN A 261 6.01 21.12 7.19
N MET A 262 5.05 21.66 6.43
CA MET A 262 3.71 21.95 6.92
C MET A 262 3.03 20.66 7.41
N PRO A 263 2.40 20.66 8.60
CA PRO A 263 1.60 19.53 9.06
C PRO A 263 0.53 19.13 8.03
N TYR A 264 0.38 17.83 7.80
CA TYR A 264 -0.52 17.32 6.75
C TYR A 264 -1.99 17.73 6.96
N ASP A 265 -2.45 17.78 8.21
CA ASP A 265 -3.79 18.27 8.57
C ASP A 265 -3.97 19.73 8.14
N GLN A 266 -3.02 20.60 8.46
CA GLN A 266 -3.06 22.00 8.02
C GLN A 266 -2.99 22.11 6.48
N PHE A 267 -2.10 21.35 5.84
CA PHE A 267 -1.94 21.33 4.38
C PHE A 267 -3.24 20.98 3.65
N VAL A 268 -4.00 20.01 4.18
CA VAL A 268 -5.30 19.62 3.61
C VAL A 268 -6.38 20.66 3.94
N ILE A 269 -6.43 21.16 5.17
CA ILE A 269 -7.42 22.18 5.58
C ILE A 269 -7.31 23.44 4.73
N GLU A 270 -6.10 23.98 4.56
CA GLU A 270 -5.88 25.20 3.77
C GLU A 270 -6.24 24.99 2.29
N GLN A 271 -6.00 23.82 1.73
CA GLN A 271 -6.38 23.54 0.34
C GLN A 271 -7.88 23.37 0.13
N ILE A 272 -8.61 22.84 1.11
CA ILE A 272 -10.06 22.62 0.99
C ILE A 272 -10.85 23.89 1.33
N ALA A 273 -10.41 24.65 2.33
CA ALA A 273 -11.18 25.73 2.93
C ALA A 273 -10.31 26.88 3.46
N GLY A 274 -9.12 27.10 2.90
CA GLY A 274 -8.20 28.14 3.35
C GLY A 274 -8.75 29.55 3.27
N ASP A 275 -9.59 29.86 2.28
CA ASP A 275 -10.32 31.12 2.13
C ASP A 275 -11.48 31.29 3.14
N MET A 276 -11.93 30.19 3.75
CA MET A 276 -12.99 30.19 4.75
C MET A 276 -12.45 30.25 6.19
N LEU A 277 -11.13 30.26 6.38
CA LEU A 277 -10.53 30.40 7.71
C LEU A 277 -10.83 31.80 8.28
N PRO A 278 -11.08 31.92 9.59
CA PRO A 278 -11.18 33.23 10.24
C PRO A 278 -9.91 34.05 9.98
N ASP A 279 -10.08 35.29 9.53
CA ASP A 279 -8.98 36.21 9.19
C ASP A 279 -7.94 35.61 8.21
N ALA A 280 -8.42 34.83 7.23
CA ALA A 280 -7.59 34.13 6.26
C ALA A 280 -6.53 35.04 5.61
N THR A 281 -5.27 34.63 5.71
CA THR A 281 -4.16 35.31 5.03
C THR A 281 -4.24 35.10 3.52
N LEU A 282 -3.57 35.97 2.74
CA LEU A 282 -3.47 35.78 1.28
C LEU A 282 -2.91 34.40 0.91
N ARG A 283 -1.94 33.88 1.65
CA ARG A 283 -1.38 32.54 1.41
C ARG A 283 -2.42 31.44 1.62
N GLN A 284 -3.27 31.55 2.63
CA GLN A 284 -4.36 30.59 2.87
C GLN A 284 -5.44 30.68 1.80
N GLN A 285 -5.73 31.88 1.30
CA GLN A 285 -6.64 32.07 0.16
C GLN A 285 -6.06 31.48 -1.14
N ILE A 286 -4.74 31.58 -1.35
CA ILE A 286 -4.06 30.95 -2.49
C ILE A 286 -4.16 29.42 -2.39
N ALA A 287 -4.04 28.86 -1.18
CA ALA A 287 -4.10 27.42 -0.94
C ALA A 287 -5.42 26.80 -1.46
N SER A 288 -6.56 27.48 -1.26
CA SER A 288 -7.86 27.02 -1.77
C SER A 288 -7.98 27.05 -3.31
N GLY A 289 -6.96 27.59 -4.00
CA GLY A 289 -6.73 27.38 -5.42
C GLY A 289 -6.72 25.92 -5.85
N PHE A 290 -6.49 24.97 -4.93
CA PHE A 290 -6.65 23.53 -5.16
C PHE A 290 -7.99 23.18 -5.82
N GLY A 291 -9.10 23.79 -5.37
CA GLY A 291 -10.43 23.56 -5.93
C GLY A 291 -10.56 23.93 -7.41
N ARG A 292 -9.66 24.80 -7.90
CA ARG A 292 -9.63 25.30 -9.29
C ARG A 292 -8.81 24.44 -10.24
N ASN A 293 -8.21 23.34 -9.79
CA ASN A 293 -7.46 22.44 -10.67
C ASN A 293 -8.36 21.62 -11.62
N HIS A 294 -9.69 21.62 -11.44
CA HIS A 294 -10.59 20.97 -12.37
C HIS A 294 -10.56 21.63 -13.76
N ARG A 295 -10.81 20.84 -14.82
CA ARG A 295 -11.01 21.39 -16.17
C ARG A 295 -12.15 22.40 -16.15
N ILE A 296 -11.97 23.52 -16.83
CA ILE A 296 -12.98 24.57 -16.92
C ILE A 296 -13.69 24.41 -18.25
N ASN A 297 -15.02 24.35 -18.19
CA ASN A 297 -15.84 24.53 -19.38
C ASN A 297 -16.09 26.03 -19.59
N SER A 298 -15.98 26.48 -20.83
CA SER A 298 -16.24 27.86 -21.26
C SER A 298 -17.34 27.95 -22.32
N GLU A 299 -18.06 26.85 -22.58
CA GLU A 299 -19.41 26.90 -23.13
C GLU A 299 -20.32 27.57 -22.10
N ASP A 300 -20.20 28.88 -22.01
CA ASP A 300 -21.31 29.73 -21.59
C ASP A 300 -22.42 29.47 -22.61
N GLY A 301 -23.55 28.93 -22.16
CA GLY A 301 -24.64 28.42 -23.00
C GLY A 301 -24.91 29.35 -24.20
N SER A 302 -24.47 28.93 -25.38
CA SER A 302 -24.60 29.71 -26.61
C SER A 302 -25.95 29.45 -27.29
N ILE A 303 -27.02 29.38 -26.51
CA ILE A 303 -28.41 29.48 -26.99
C ILE A 303 -29.21 30.32 -25.98
N PRO A 304 -29.52 31.59 -26.29
CA PRO A 304 -30.39 32.43 -25.45
C PRO A 304 -31.82 31.91 -25.32
N GLU A 305 -32.26 30.99 -26.20
CA GLU A 305 -33.61 30.41 -26.24
C GLU A 305 -33.79 29.07 -25.50
N GLU A 306 -32.76 28.51 -24.82
CA GLU A 306 -32.93 27.39 -23.88
C GLU A 306 -33.09 27.84 -22.42
#